data_AF-A0A9N9W4S7-F1
#
_entry.id   AF-A0A9N9W4S7-F1
#
_cell.length_a   1.000
_cell.length_b   1.000
_cell.length_c   1.000
_cell.angle_alpha   90.00
_cell.angle_beta   90.00
_cell.angle_gamma   90.00
#
_symmetry.space_group_name_H-M   'P 1'
#
loop_
_entity.id
_entity.type
_entity.pdbx_description
1 polymer ?
#
loop_
_entity_poly.entity_id
_entity_poly.type
_entity_poly.pdbx_seq_one_letter_code
_entity_poly.pdbx_strand_id
1 'polypeptide(L)'
;MLVVTPESPNNDEKNIPAVSRGNDAGYVVVYPNGAAAGLFRPRIVSESFDSDRTRKWLRNCRDCHGSECRGPSQTVAAMKLIDCETLEIIPATASMTWVALSYVWATQKEDVSNSHPSLPPLQLPSPIPRLISDSIAVVKSLEYRYLWVDKYCIDQQNKREKIEHINNMDLIYGGAEVTIIAASGTGEDQGLPGIGATKRSKQQVVELPGFTILSTGPDPTASIAESKWCTRGWTFQEAFLSPRKLAFTKNQTYLECREVSWNESIGGLEFIENPEQVDFHSSWKASRPENT
;
A
#
# COMPACT_ATOMS: atom_id res chain seq x y z
N MET A 1 24.14 -14.54 6.19
CA MET A 1 23.51 -13.22 6.30
C MET A 1 23.68 -12.78 7.74
N LEU A 2 24.43 -11.71 7.99
CA LEU A 2 24.54 -11.15 9.34
C LEU A 2 23.54 -10.00 9.41
N VAL A 3 22.52 -10.14 10.25
CA VAL A 3 21.51 -9.11 10.51
C VAL A 3 21.93 -8.40 11.78
N VAL A 4 22.24 -7.12 11.68
CA VAL A 4 22.51 -6.28 12.86
C VAL A 4 21.23 -5.55 13.20
N THR A 5 20.66 -5.85 14.35
CA THR A 5 19.58 -5.05 14.95
C THR A 5 20.19 -3.93 15.78
N PRO A 6 19.68 -2.70 15.72
CA PRO A 6 20.11 -1.65 16.65
C PRO A 6 19.78 -2.07 18.09
N GLU A 7 20.76 -2.05 19.00
CA GLU A 7 20.47 -2.20 20.43
C GLU A 7 19.70 -0.98 20.94
N SER A 8 18.61 -1.23 21.67
CA SER A 8 17.92 -0.18 22.43
C SER A 8 18.84 0.31 23.56
N PRO A 9 18.94 1.62 23.82
CA PRO A 9 19.78 2.10 24.92
C PRO A 9 19.24 1.60 26.26
N ASN A 10 20.12 0.95 27.04
CA ASN A 10 19.86 0.42 28.38
C ASN A 10 19.07 1.42 29.24
N ASN A 11 17.86 1.03 29.65
CA ASN A 11 17.18 1.64 30.78
C ASN A 11 17.33 0.70 31.99
N ASP A 12 18.28 1.05 32.84
CA ASP A 12 18.28 0.58 34.23
C ASP A 12 17.11 1.22 35.00
N GLU A 13 16.54 0.40 35.89
CA GLU A 13 15.54 0.70 36.93
C GLU A 13 14.04 0.68 36.59
N LYS A 14 13.43 -0.46 36.99
CA LYS A 14 12.12 -0.61 37.66
C LYS A 14 10.94 0.20 37.09
N ASN A 15 10.15 -0.42 36.21
CA ASN A 15 8.69 -0.51 36.32
C ASN A 15 8.13 -1.29 35.13
N ILE A 16 7.15 -2.17 35.41
CA ILE A 16 6.07 -2.71 34.54
C ILE A 16 6.40 -2.79 33.04
N PRO A 17 6.43 -3.98 32.38
CA PRO A 17 6.80 -4.08 30.98
C PRO A 17 5.77 -3.38 30.07
N ALA A 18 6.01 -2.10 29.80
CA ALA A 18 5.52 -1.44 28.61
C ALA A 18 6.41 -1.91 27.47
N VAL A 19 5.80 -2.55 26.48
CA VAL A 19 6.45 -2.93 25.21
C VAL A 19 6.99 -1.65 24.58
N SER A 20 8.29 -1.40 24.71
CA SER A 20 8.98 -0.31 24.03
C SER A 20 9.01 -0.64 22.54
N ARG A 21 8.05 -0.06 21.79
CA ARG A 21 8.05 0.01 20.32
C ARG A 21 9.29 0.78 19.88
N GLY A 22 10.31 0.05 19.43
CA GLY A 22 11.59 0.63 19.02
C GLY A 22 12.27 -0.17 17.92
N ASN A 23 11.51 -0.52 16.86
CA ASN A 23 12.07 -1.22 15.68
C ASN A 23 11.90 -0.40 14.38
N ASP A 24 11.91 0.93 14.46
CA ASP A 24 11.66 1.87 13.33
C ASP A 24 12.78 1.93 12.29
N ALA A 25 13.95 1.33 12.55
CA ALA A 25 15.12 1.48 11.69
C ALA A 25 15.23 0.42 10.57
N GLY A 26 14.41 -0.63 10.62
CA GLY A 26 14.60 -1.82 9.80
C GLY A 26 15.86 -2.60 10.12
N TYR A 27 16.33 -3.40 9.16
CA TYR A 27 17.51 -4.24 9.31
C TYR A 27 18.69 -3.67 8.51
N VAL A 28 19.89 -3.73 9.09
CA VAL A 28 21.13 -3.57 8.34
C VAL A 28 21.62 -4.95 7.92
N VAL A 29 21.81 -5.13 6.62
CA VAL A 29 22.21 -6.41 6.04
C VAL A 29 23.55 -6.26 5.33
N VAL A 30 24.48 -7.13 5.69
CA VAL A 30 25.75 -7.31 4.99
C VAL A 30 25.62 -8.53 4.08
N TYR A 31 25.82 -8.33 2.78
CA TYR A 31 25.64 -9.36 1.76
C TYR A 31 26.88 -9.49 0.86
N PRO A 32 27.43 -10.71 0.68
CA PRO A 32 28.57 -10.93 -0.21
C PRO A 32 28.22 -10.68 -1.67
N ASN A 33 29.11 -10.03 -2.41
CA ASN A 33 28.94 -9.81 -3.84
C ASN A 33 28.98 -11.16 -4.58
N GLY A 34 28.01 -11.42 -5.46
CA GLY A 34 27.95 -12.64 -6.26
C GLY A 34 27.37 -13.88 -5.56
N ALA A 35 26.83 -13.77 -4.34
CA ALA A 35 26.14 -14.89 -3.71
C ALA A 35 24.86 -15.31 -4.47
N ALA A 36 24.55 -16.60 -4.42
CA ALA A 36 23.38 -17.19 -5.08
C ALA A 36 22.05 -16.65 -4.49
N ALA A 37 20.99 -16.67 -5.29
CA ALA A 37 19.66 -16.28 -4.84
C ALA A 37 19.13 -17.28 -3.80
N GLY A 38 18.86 -16.80 -2.58
CA GLY A 38 18.20 -17.56 -1.52
C GLY A 38 16.78 -17.06 -1.25
N LEU A 39 16.06 -17.77 -0.37
CA LEU A 39 14.64 -17.51 -0.03
C LEU A 39 14.36 -16.13 0.53
N PHE A 40 15.34 -15.48 1.17
CA PHE A 40 15.23 -14.10 1.65
C PHE A 40 16.44 -13.32 1.16
N ARG A 41 16.20 -12.33 0.29
CA ARG A 41 17.26 -11.49 -0.26
C ARG A 41 16.95 -10.02 -0.01
N PRO A 42 17.80 -9.28 0.72
CA PRO A 42 17.70 -7.83 0.77
C PRO A 42 17.87 -7.25 -0.64
N ARG A 43 17.06 -6.25 -0.99
CA ARG A 43 17.07 -5.62 -2.31
C ARG A 43 17.32 -4.13 -2.19
N ILE A 44 18.04 -3.61 -3.16
CA ILE A 44 18.12 -2.17 -3.37
C ILE A 44 16.77 -1.72 -3.94
N VAL A 45 16.10 -0.81 -3.23
CA VAL A 45 14.82 -0.24 -3.63
C VAL A 45 15.09 1.00 -4.47
N SER A 46 14.47 1.04 -5.65
CA SER A 46 14.53 2.21 -6.54
C SER A 46 13.82 3.40 -5.91
N GLU A 47 14.29 4.62 -6.22
CA GLU A 47 13.58 5.86 -5.86
C GLU A 47 12.24 5.99 -6.60
N SER A 48 12.05 5.24 -7.70
CA SER A 48 10.82 5.19 -8.48
C SER A 48 10.02 3.91 -8.20
N PHE A 49 8.70 4.00 -8.34
CA PHE A 49 7.78 2.87 -8.21
C PHE A 49 8.05 1.79 -9.27
N ASP A 50 8.16 0.54 -8.83
CA ASP A 50 8.36 -0.63 -9.69
C ASP A 50 6.99 -1.26 -10.01
N SER A 51 6.36 -0.76 -11.07
CA SER A 51 5.05 -1.25 -11.54
C SER A 51 5.14 -2.69 -12.05
N ASP A 52 6.25 -3.07 -12.69
CA ASP A 52 6.45 -4.43 -13.21
C ASP A 52 6.46 -5.46 -12.10
N ARG A 53 7.16 -5.17 -11.00
CA ARG A 53 7.16 -6.01 -9.81
C ARG A 53 5.78 -6.08 -9.17
N THR A 54 5.12 -4.94 -9.03
CA THR A 54 3.77 -4.91 -8.44
C THR A 54 2.78 -5.72 -9.28
N ARG A 55 2.86 -5.65 -10.62
CA ARG A 55 2.08 -6.50 -11.51
C ARG A 55 2.37 -7.99 -11.29
N LYS A 56 3.64 -8.39 -11.10
CA LYS A 56 4.00 -9.78 -10.77
C LYS A 56 3.36 -10.22 -9.45
N TRP A 57 3.43 -9.41 -8.41
CA TRP A 57 2.81 -9.75 -7.13
C TRP A 57 1.28 -9.89 -7.22
N LEU A 58 0.62 -8.98 -7.94
CA LEU A 58 -0.82 -9.06 -8.18
C LEU A 58 -1.20 -10.33 -8.97
N ARG A 59 -0.43 -10.67 -10.01
CA ARG A 59 -0.61 -11.93 -10.76
C ARG A 59 -0.42 -13.16 -9.87
N ASN A 60 0.66 -13.22 -9.09
CA ASN A 60 0.90 -14.32 -8.16
C ASN A 60 -0.25 -14.48 -7.16
N CYS A 61 -0.76 -13.37 -6.61
CA CYS A 61 -1.92 -13.40 -5.72
C CYS A 61 -3.15 -14.02 -6.41
N ARG A 62 -3.48 -13.55 -7.62
CA ARG A 62 -4.64 -14.01 -8.38
C ARG A 62 -4.54 -15.49 -8.76
N ASP A 63 -3.35 -15.91 -9.18
CA ASP A 63 -3.13 -17.23 -9.77
C ASP A 63 -2.94 -18.29 -8.68
N CYS A 64 -2.37 -17.93 -7.51
CA CYS A 64 -2.08 -18.88 -6.43
C CYS A 64 -3.12 -18.90 -5.28
N HIS A 65 -3.80 -17.78 -4.98
CA HIS A 65 -4.68 -17.69 -3.79
C HIS A 65 -6.17 -17.89 -4.11
N GLY A 66 -6.52 -18.15 -5.36
CA GLY A 66 -7.84 -18.65 -5.74
C GLY A 66 -9.01 -17.79 -5.24
N SER A 67 -9.93 -18.40 -4.48
CA SER A 67 -11.11 -17.77 -3.89
C SER A 67 -10.80 -16.89 -2.69
N GLU A 68 -9.74 -17.18 -1.94
CA GLU A 68 -9.43 -16.51 -0.68
C GLU A 68 -9.16 -15.02 -0.90
N CYS A 69 -8.46 -14.70 -1.99
CA CYS A 69 -8.15 -13.32 -2.39
C CYS A 69 -9.09 -12.75 -3.47
N ARG A 70 -10.23 -13.39 -3.76
CA ARG A 70 -11.26 -12.80 -4.65
C ARG A 70 -12.25 -11.98 -3.84
N GLY A 71 -12.46 -10.75 -4.29
CA GLY A 71 -13.51 -9.88 -3.81
C GLY A 71 -14.91 -10.29 -4.30
N PRO A 72 -15.98 -9.78 -3.68
CA PRO A 72 -17.32 -9.83 -4.27
C PRO A 72 -17.31 -9.21 -5.66
N SER A 73 -17.80 -9.95 -6.67
CA SER A 73 -17.86 -9.50 -8.07
C SER A 73 -19.13 -8.71 -8.36
N GLN A 74 -19.46 -7.74 -7.49
CA GLN A 74 -20.71 -7.00 -7.54
C GLN A 74 -20.45 -5.50 -7.59
N THR A 75 -20.99 -4.86 -8.62
CA THR A 75 -21.02 -3.39 -8.69
C THR A 75 -22.17 -2.84 -7.86
N VAL A 76 -21.88 -1.79 -7.09
CA VAL A 76 -22.89 -1.05 -6.32
C VAL A 76 -23.77 -0.24 -7.26
N ALA A 77 -25.06 -0.14 -6.96
CA ALA A 77 -25.99 0.67 -7.74
C ALA A 77 -25.53 2.14 -7.77
N ALA A 78 -25.63 2.78 -8.94
CA ALA A 78 -25.20 4.17 -9.16
C ALA A 78 -23.73 4.47 -8.78
N MET A 79 -22.87 3.44 -8.73
CA MET A 79 -21.44 3.63 -8.58
C MET A 79 -20.87 4.42 -9.77
N LYS A 80 -19.92 5.32 -9.50
CA LYS A 80 -19.18 6.08 -10.50
C LYS A 80 -17.70 5.75 -10.39
N LEU A 81 -16.97 5.91 -11.49
CA LEU A 81 -15.54 5.65 -11.60
C LEU A 81 -14.89 6.77 -12.40
N ILE A 82 -13.65 7.11 -12.07
CA ILE A 82 -12.79 7.93 -12.92
C ILE A 82 -12.23 7.03 -14.01
N ASP A 83 -12.46 7.39 -15.28
CA ASP A 83 -11.75 6.81 -16.40
C ASP A 83 -10.36 7.46 -16.51
N CYS A 84 -9.30 6.69 -16.22
CA CYS A 84 -7.93 7.20 -16.24
C CYS A 84 -7.40 7.53 -17.64
N GLU A 85 -8.11 7.16 -18.71
CA GLU A 85 -7.75 7.54 -20.08
C GLU A 85 -8.34 8.90 -20.46
N THR A 86 -9.63 9.11 -20.17
CA THR A 86 -10.34 10.35 -20.55
C THR A 86 -10.36 11.41 -19.46
N LEU A 87 -10.04 11.04 -18.21
CA LEU A 87 -10.14 11.86 -17.00
C LEU A 87 -11.57 12.31 -16.65
N GLU A 88 -12.56 11.57 -17.16
CA GLU A 88 -13.98 11.81 -16.91
C GLU A 88 -14.49 10.86 -15.82
N ILE A 89 -15.51 11.30 -15.09
CA ILE A 89 -16.21 10.46 -14.12
C ILE A 89 -17.42 9.85 -14.83
N ILE A 90 -17.48 8.52 -14.90
CA ILE A 90 -18.52 7.78 -15.63
C ILE A 90 -19.26 6.81 -14.71
N PRO A 91 -20.51 6.43 -15.00
CA PRO A 91 -21.21 5.36 -14.29
C PRO A 91 -20.48 4.02 -14.46
N ALA A 92 -20.32 3.28 -13.37
CA ALA A 92 -19.73 1.95 -13.37
C ALA A 92 -20.70 0.91 -13.97
N THR A 93 -20.15 -0.06 -14.69
CA THR A 93 -20.90 -1.23 -15.17
C THR A 93 -20.33 -2.52 -14.56
N ALA A 94 -21.14 -3.57 -14.50
CA ALA A 94 -20.78 -4.85 -13.87
C ALA A 94 -19.50 -5.50 -14.44
N SER A 95 -19.09 -5.15 -15.66
CA SER A 95 -17.88 -5.68 -16.31
C SER A 95 -16.62 -4.87 -16.01
N MET A 96 -16.74 -3.71 -15.34
CA MET A 96 -15.59 -2.85 -15.06
C MET A 96 -14.81 -3.37 -13.86
N THR A 97 -13.50 -3.49 -14.05
CA THR A 97 -12.54 -3.71 -12.95
C THR A 97 -11.94 -2.36 -12.55
N TRP A 98 -11.94 -2.06 -11.26
CA TRP A 98 -11.41 -0.79 -10.74
C TRP A 98 -10.35 -1.00 -9.67
N VAL A 99 -9.52 0.03 -9.53
CA VAL A 99 -8.63 0.26 -8.39
C VAL A 99 -9.32 1.27 -7.48
N ALA A 100 -9.22 1.09 -6.16
CA ALA A 100 -9.70 2.09 -5.21
C ALA A 100 -8.52 2.90 -4.65
N LEU A 101 -8.77 4.16 -4.26
CA LEU A 101 -7.81 4.97 -3.52
C LEU A 101 -8.33 5.23 -2.10
N SER A 102 -7.52 4.87 -1.11
CA SER A 102 -7.74 5.17 0.30
C SER A 102 -6.68 6.16 0.79
N TYR A 103 -7.14 7.31 1.27
CA TYR A 103 -6.26 8.42 1.65
C TYR A 103 -6.90 9.35 2.69
N VAL A 104 -6.09 10.24 3.27
CA VAL A 104 -6.58 11.26 4.21
C VAL A 104 -6.99 12.52 3.46
N TRP A 105 -8.26 12.88 3.56
CA TRP A 105 -8.74 14.17 3.07
C TRP A 105 -8.01 15.30 3.80
N ALA A 106 -7.63 16.35 3.07
CA ALA A 106 -7.10 17.54 3.71
C ALA A 106 -8.16 18.10 4.69
N THR A 107 -7.79 18.24 5.96
CA THR A 107 -8.58 19.02 6.91
C THR A 107 -8.61 20.45 6.41
N GLN A 108 -9.75 20.91 5.91
CA GLN A 108 -9.93 22.32 5.58
C GLN A 108 -9.61 23.12 6.84
N LYS A 109 -8.67 24.07 6.73
CA LYS A 109 -8.56 25.13 7.73
C LYS A 109 -9.92 25.82 7.74
N GLU A 110 -10.50 25.97 8.93
CA GLU A 110 -11.74 26.71 9.15
C GLU A 110 -11.70 28.08 8.46
N ASP A 111 -12.88 28.54 8.05
CA ASP A 111 -13.20 29.79 7.33
C ASP A 111 -12.94 29.79 5.81
N VAL A 112 -13.89 29.24 5.05
CA VAL A 112 -14.91 29.99 4.27
C VAL A 112 -16.07 29.00 4.03
N SER A 113 -17.30 29.51 3.96
CA SER A 113 -18.56 28.79 3.70
C SER A 113 -18.45 27.49 2.89
N ASN A 114 -19.41 26.58 3.15
CA ASN A 114 -19.83 25.42 2.33
C ASN A 114 -20.19 25.81 0.88
N SER A 115 -19.25 26.42 0.18
CA SER A 115 -19.28 26.84 -1.20
C SER A 115 -18.02 26.26 -1.81
N HIS A 116 -17.99 24.92 -1.93
CA HIS A 116 -17.32 24.36 -3.09
C HIS A 116 -18.00 25.03 -4.29
N PRO A 117 -17.29 25.79 -5.14
CA PRO A 117 -17.86 26.16 -6.43
C PRO A 117 -18.26 24.83 -7.06
N SER A 118 -19.54 24.72 -7.37
CA SER A 118 -20.20 23.53 -7.89
C SER A 118 -19.38 23.00 -9.06
N LEU A 119 -18.51 22.03 -8.79
CA LEU A 119 -17.92 21.23 -9.86
C LEU A 119 -19.13 20.64 -10.59
N PRO A 120 -19.18 20.75 -11.93
CA PRO A 120 -20.20 20.06 -12.69
C PRO A 120 -20.19 18.60 -12.23
N PRO A 121 -21.37 17.99 -11.99
CA PRO A 121 -21.40 16.56 -11.76
C PRO A 121 -20.64 15.92 -12.91
N LEU A 122 -19.66 15.07 -12.58
CA LEU A 122 -18.90 14.24 -13.51
C LEU A 122 -17.53 14.77 -14.02
N GLN A 123 -16.97 15.85 -13.45
CA GLN A 123 -15.62 16.31 -13.83
C GLN A 123 -14.64 16.39 -12.66
N LEU A 124 -13.40 15.97 -12.92
CA LEU A 124 -12.28 16.19 -12.01
C LEU A 124 -11.94 17.69 -11.94
N PRO A 125 -11.45 18.17 -10.79
CA PRO A 125 -10.98 19.55 -10.67
C PRO A 125 -9.82 19.82 -11.64
N SER A 126 -9.76 21.05 -12.15
CA SER A 126 -8.61 21.55 -12.91
C SER A 126 -7.99 22.73 -12.14
N PRO A 127 -6.75 22.59 -11.63
CA PRO A 127 -5.85 21.45 -11.77
C PRO A 127 -6.25 20.24 -10.89
N ILE A 128 -5.90 19.03 -11.35
CA ILE A 128 -6.09 17.78 -10.59
C ILE A 128 -5.08 17.75 -9.42
N PRO A 129 -5.50 17.46 -8.18
CA PRO A 129 -4.58 17.31 -7.06
C PRO A 129 -3.53 16.23 -7.32
N ARG A 130 -2.32 16.47 -6.81
CA ARG A 130 -1.16 15.64 -7.10
C ARG A 130 -1.35 14.19 -6.69
N LEU A 131 -1.97 13.93 -5.54
CA LEU A 131 -2.28 12.57 -5.09
C LEU A 131 -3.14 11.81 -6.09
N ILE A 132 -4.13 12.49 -6.67
CA ILE A 132 -5.08 11.91 -7.62
C ILE A 132 -4.39 11.65 -8.95
N SER A 133 -3.61 12.62 -9.44
CA SER A 133 -2.78 12.45 -10.64
C SER A 133 -1.79 11.30 -10.50
N ASP A 134 -1.09 11.19 -9.36
CA ASP A 134 -0.15 10.10 -9.10
C ASP A 134 -0.87 8.76 -9.00
N SER A 135 -2.06 8.71 -8.40
CA SER A 135 -2.89 7.49 -8.33
C SER A 135 -3.35 7.04 -9.72
N ILE A 136 -3.77 7.97 -10.58
CA ILE A 136 -4.10 7.70 -11.99
C ILE A 136 -2.88 7.13 -12.73
N ALA A 137 -1.68 7.68 -12.49
CA ALA A 137 -0.45 7.14 -13.08
C ALA A 137 -0.16 5.71 -12.61
N VAL A 138 -0.36 5.42 -11.32
CA VAL A 138 -0.24 4.05 -10.77
C VAL A 138 -1.23 3.11 -11.44
N VAL A 139 -2.52 3.46 -11.49
CA VAL A 139 -3.58 2.65 -12.13
C VAL A 139 -3.18 2.26 -13.55
N LYS A 140 -2.75 3.23 -14.37
CA LYS A 140 -2.31 3.00 -15.74
C LYS A 140 -1.06 2.12 -15.82
N SER A 141 -0.08 2.34 -14.94
CA SER A 141 1.15 1.53 -14.91
C SER A 141 0.93 0.08 -14.51
N LEU A 142 -0.18 -0.20 -13.80
CA LEU A 142 -0.61 -1.53 -13.42
C LEU A 142 -1.54 -2.18 -14.46
N GLU A 143 -1.75 -1.53 -15.62
CA GLU A 143 -2.63 -1.99 -16.71
C GLU A 143 -4.12 -2.02 -16.35
N TYR A 144 -4.54 -1.16 -15.42
CA TYR A 144 -5.96 -0.90 -15.14
C TYR A 144 -6.39 0.44 -15.74
N ARG A 145 -7.71 0.64 -15.83
CA ARG A 145 -8.31 1.84 -16.43
C ARG A 145 -9.14 2.67 -15.47
N TYR A 146 -9.81 2.04 -14.52
CA TYR A 146 -10.79 2.73 -13.69
C TYR A 146 -10.28 2.91 -12.27
N LEU A 147 -10.45 4.13 -11.75
CA LEU A 147 -10.10 4.50 -10.39
C LEU A 147 -11.34 4.97 -9.63
N TRP A 148 -11.57 4.41 -8.46
CA TRP A 148 -12.58 4.88 -7.52
C TRP A 148 -11.93 5.76 -6.45
N VAL A 149 -12.50 6.95 -6.23
CA VAL A 149 -12.09 7.91 -5.20
C VAL A 149 -13.33 8.44 -4.52
N ASP A 150 -13.47 8.22 -3.22
CA ASP A 150 -14.64 8.58 -2.41
C ASP A 150 -15.14 10.02 -2.64
N LYS A 151 -14.24 10.99 -2.67
CA LYS A 151 -14.53 12.41 -2.82
C LYS A 151 -15.16 12.77 -4.16
N TYR A 152 -14.81 12.06 -5.23
CA TYR A 152 -15.24 12.38 -6.60
C TYR A 152 -16.30 11.42 -7.13
N CYS A 153 -16.27 10.15 -6.70
CA CYS A 153 -17.18 9.12 -7.16
C CYS A 153 -18.50 9.08 -6.36
N ILE A 154 -18.53 9.70 -5.18
CA ILE A 154 -19.76 9.87 -4.39
C ILE A 154 -20.24 11.32 -4.54
N ASP A 155 -21.52 11.49 -4.88
CA ASP A 155 -22.16 12.81 -4.84
C ASP A 155 -22.27 13.29 -3.39
N GLN A 156 -21.44 14.27 -3.02
CA GLN A 156 -21.38 14.81 -1.67
C GLN A 156 -22.58 15.67 -1.29
N GLN A 157 -23.35 16.14 -2.28
CA GLN A 157 -24.53 16.99 -2.08
C GLN A 157 -25.81 16.15 -1.97
N ASN A 158 -25.85 15.00 -2.64
CA ASN A 158 -26.95 14.05 -2.55
C ASN A 158 -26.82 13.16 -1.30
N LYS A 159 -27.47 13.58 -0.21
CA LYS A 159 -27.48 12.83 1.07
C LYS A 159 -27.92 11.37 0.92
N ARG A 160 -28.86 11.07 0.03
CA ARG A 160 -29.39 9.70 -0.14
C ARG A 160 -28.36 8.79 -0.79
N GLU A 161 -27.77 9.24 -1.89
CA GLU A 161 -26.69 8.52 -2.59
C GLU A 161 -25.47 8.37 -1.68
N LYS A 162 -25.11 9.42 -0.94
CA LYS A 162 -24.02 9.36 0.03
C LYS A 162 -24.23 8.28 1.10
N ILE A 163 -25.42 8.21 1.69
CA ILE A 163 -25.75 7.17 2.69
C ILE A 163 -25.69 5.78 2.05
N GLU A 164 -26.22 5.63 0.85
CA GLU A 164 -26.20 4.36 0.11
C GLU A 164 -24.76 3.91 -0.17
N HIS A 165 -23.88 4.80 -0.63
CA HIS A 165 -22.47 4.47 -0.86
C HIS A 165 -21.74 4.14 0.44
N ILE A 166 -21.98 4.88 1.52
CA ILE A 166 -21.41 4.58 2.85
C ILE A 166 -21.82 3.18 3.31
N ASN A 167 -23.09 2.81 3.11
CA ASN A 167 -23.61 1.49 3.47
C ASN A 167 -23.06 0.36 2.57
N ASN A 168 -22.47 0.69 1.42
CA ASN A 168 -21.91 -0.27 0.46
C ASN A 168 -20.38 -0.13 0.30
N MET A 169 -19.69 0.51 1.25
CA MET A 169 -18.23 0.66 1.22
C MET A 169 -17.51 -0.69 1.20
N ASP A 170 -18.10 -1.70 1.84
CA ASP A 170 -17.65 -3.08 1.81
C ASP A 170 -17.65 -3.68 0.41
N LEU A 171 -18.68 -3.42 -0.39
CA LEU A 171 -18.75 -3.87 -1.78
C LEU A 171 -17.78 -3.09 -2.68
N ILE A 172 -17.58 -1.79 -2.42
CA ILE A 172 -16.68 -0.94 -3.21
C ILE A 172 -15.22 -1.35 -3.01
N TYR A 173 -14.76 -1.39 -1.75
CA TYR A 173 -13.39 -1.78 -1.42
C TYR A 173 -13.18 -3.29 -1.56
N GLY A 174 -14.19 -4.08 -1.20
CA GLY A 174 -14.18 -5.52 -1.39
C GLY A 174 -14.12 -5.94 -2.85
N GLY A 175 -14.81 -5.24 -3.75
CA GLY A 175 -14.82 -5.53 -5.19
C GLY A 175 -13.64 -4.93 -5.96
N ALA A 176 -12.88 -4.02 -5.36
CA ALA A 176 -11.69 -3.44 -5.98
C ALA A 176 -10.63 -4.51 -6.23
N GLU A 177 -9.97 -4.44 -7.39
CA GLU A 177 -8.89 -5.37 -7.73
C GLU A 177 -7.66 -5.16 -6.85
N VAL A 178 -7.40 -3.89 -6.51
CA VAL A 178 -6.43 -3.47 -5.51
C VAL A 178 -6.83 -2.10 -4.97
N THR A 179 -6.57 -1.86 -3.70
CA THR A 179 -6.72 -0.56 -3.05
C THR A 179 -5.36 0.08 -2.84
N ILE A 180 -5.13 1.24 -3.47
CA ILE A 180 -3.96 2.08 -3.21
C ILE A 180 -4.14 2.76 -1.87
N ILE A 181 -3.15 2.63 -0.98
CA ILE A 181 -3.13 3.31 0.32
C ILE A 181 -2.04 4.38 0.32
N ALA A 182 -2.44 5.64 0.48
CA ALA A 182 -1.53 6.77 0.58
C ALA A 182 -1.04 6.96 2.04
N ALA A 183 -0.14 6.10 2.51
CA ALA A 183 0.32 6.07 3.90
C ALA A 183 1.32 7.18 4.25
N SER A 184 2.04 7.74 3.27
CA SER A 184 3.04 8.80 3.52
C SER A 184 2.46 10.20 3.62
N GLY A 185 1.25 10.42 3.10
CA GLY A 185 0.67 11.73 2.86
C GLY A 185 -0.25 12.22 3.99
N THR A 186 -0.39 13.54 4.14
CA THR A 186 -1.35 14.15 5.07
C THR A 186 -2.51 14.88 4.39
N GLY A 187 -2.52 14.93 3.05
CA GLY A 187 -3.51 15.59 2.19
C GLY A 187 -3.30 15.28 0.70
N GLU A 188 -4.19 15.81 -0.15
CA GLU A 188 -4.26 15.56 -1.61
C GLU A 188 -3.19 16.31 -2.43
N ASP A 189 -2.57 17.31 -1.83
CA ASP A 189 -1.46 18.08 -2.38
C ASP A 189 -0.15 17.28 -2.36
N GLN A 190 -0.06 16.26 -1.50
CA GLN A 190 1.07 15.36 -1.41
C GLN A 190 0.90 14.20 -2.40
N GLY A 191 1.91 13.97 -3.24
CA GLY A 191 1.91 12.87 -4.18
C GLY A 191 2.26 11.51 -3.56
N LEU A 192 2.24 10.46 -4.37
CA LEU A 192 2.65 9.11 -3.96
C LEU A 192 4.16 8.93 -4.12
N PRO A 193 4.91 8.54 -3.07
CA PRO A 193 6.36 8.34 -3.16
C PRO A 193 6.77 7.32 -4.23
N GLY A 194 7.62 7.77 -5.14
CA GLY A 194 8.10 6.99 -6.29
C GLY A 194 7.34 7.27 -7.58
N ILE A 195 6.36 8.16 -7.56
CA ILE A 195 5.57 8.55 -8.74
C ILE A 195 5.88 9.98 -9.15
N GLY A 196 6.15 10.18 -10.44
CA GLY A 196 6.40 11.50 -11.03
C GLY A 196 7.51 12.26 -10.30
N ALA A 197 7.17 13.45 -9.80
CA ALA A 197 8.11 14.30 -9.06
C ALA A 197 8.20 13.96 -7.55
N THR A 198 7.42 12.99 -7.06
CA THR A 198 7.32 12.67 -5.63
C THR A 198 8.38 11.62 -5.29
N LYS A 199 9.51 12.04 -4.73
CA LYS A 199 10.62 11.14 -4.45
C LYS A 199 10.41 10.32 -3.18
N ARG A 200 10.89 9.08 -3.20
CA ARG A 200 11.05 8.25 -1.99
C ARG A 200 12.22 8.73 -1.14
N SER A 201 12.21 8.39 0.14
CA SER A 201 13.39 8.47 1.00
C SER A 201 14.44 7.48 0.53
N LYS A 202 15.66 7.97 0.27
CA LYS A 202 16.75 7.17 -0.26
C LYS A 202 17.18 6.07 0.72
N GLN A 203 17.22 4.83 0.23
CA GLN A 203 17.78 3.71 0.96
C GLN A 203 19.30 3.90 1.16
N GLN A 204 19.78 3.60 2.36
CA GLN A 204 21.21 3.66 2.65
C GLN A 204 21.88 2.39 2.12
N VAL A 205 22.82 2.57 1.20
CA VAL A 205 23.58 1.49 0.54
C VAL A 205 25.05 1.89 0.50
N VAL A 206 25.94 0.99 0.90
CA VAL A 206 27.40 1.14 0.86
C VAL A 206 27.99 -0.07 0.14
N GLU A 207 28.73 0.17 -0.93
CA GLU A 207 29.46 -0.86 -1.66
C GLU A 207 30.91 -0.93 -1.17
N LEU A 208 31.36 -2.14 -0.83
CA LEU A 208 32.71 -2.42 -0.37
C LEU A 208 33.32 -3.57 -1.20
N PRO A 209 34.65 -3.74 -1.22
CA PRO A 209 35.27 -4.86 -1.92
C PRO A 209 34.78 -6.20 -1.39
N GLY A 210 33.99 -6.91 -2.20
CA GLY A 210 33.46 -8.25 -1.89
C GLY A 210 32.12 -8.28 -1.16
N PHE A 211 31.56 -7.14 -0.73
CA PHE A 211 30.27 -7.10 -0.05
C PHE A 211 29.53 -5.77 -0.21
N THR A 212 28.20 -5.83 -0.19
CA THR A 212 27.30 -4.68 -0.11
C THR A 212 26.66 -4.64 1.27
N ILE A 213 26.66 -3.46 1.89
CA ILE A 213 25.91 -3.18 3.12
C ILE A 213 24.70 -2.35 2.75
N LEU A 214 23.50 -2.75 3.16
CA LEU A 214 22.30 -1.97 2.92
C LEU A 214 21.36 -1.99 4.13
N SER A 215 20.60 -0.91 4.31
CA SER A 215 19.47 -0.86 5.23
C SER A 215 18.20 -1.22 4.48
N THR A 216 17.33 -2.06 5.05
CA THR A 216 16.01 -2.35 4.46
C THR A 216 15.04 -1.17 4.59
N GLY A 217 15.41 -0.12 5.32
CA GLY A 217 14.53 0.97 5.75
C GLY A 217 13.49 0.50 6.78
N PRO A 218 12.69 1.44 7.32
CA PRO A 218 11.63 1.14 8.27
C PRO A 218 10.71 0.02 7.78
N ASP A 219 10.19 -0.78 8.72
CA ASP A 219 9.19 -1.79 8.41
C ASP A 219 7.94 -1.11 7.82
N PRO A 220 7.44 -1.54 6.65
CA PRO A 220 6.27 -0.91 6.04
C PRO A 220 5.01 -1.02 6.90
N THR A 221 4.81 -2.12 7.61
CA THR A 221 3.64 -2.32 8.47
C THR A 221 3.64 -1.34 9.63
N ALA A 222 4.79 -1.16 10.30
CA ALA A 222 4.99 -0.13 11.32
C ALA A 222 4.77 1.27 10.74
N SER A 223 5.37 1.56 9.58
CA SER A 223 5.22 2.86 8.90
C SER A 223 3.75 3.19 8.56
N ILE A 224 2.97 2.19 8.16
CA ILE A 224 1.53 2.33 7.92
C ILE A 224 0.80 2.55 9.23
N ALA A 225 1.08 1.76 10.28
CA ALA A 225 0.44 1.87 11.58
C ALA A 225 0.64 3.24 12.24
N GLU A 226 1.77 3.89 11.99
CA GLU A 226 2.11 5.23 12.50
C GLU A 226 1.62 6.37 11.61
N SER A 227 1.14 6.06 10.40
CA SER A 227 0.67 7.08 9.47
C SER A 227 -0.59 7.79 10.00
N LYS A 228 -0.77 9.05 9.58
CA LYS A 228 -2.04 9.78 9.77
C LYS A 228 -3.22 9.03 9.14
N TRP A 229 -2.97 8.22 8.12
CA TRP A 229 -3.98 7.38 7.50
C TRP A 229 -4.53 6.34 8.49
N CYS A 230 -3.67 5.69 9.29
CA CYS A 230 -4.09 4.64 10.23
C CYS A 230 -4.80 5.18 11.49
N THR A 231 -4.76 6.49 11.74
CA THR A 231 -5.46 7.09 12.90
C THR A 231 -6.95 7.35 12.67
N ARG A 232 -7.46 7.12 11.45
CA ARG A 232 -8.86 7.36 11.09
C ARG A 232 -9.68 6.08 11.20
N GLY A 233 -10.81 6.11 11.90
CA GLY A 233 -11.67 4.93 12.05
C GLY A 233 -12.17 4.33 10.72
N TRP A 234 -12.34 5.16 9.68
CA TRP A 234 -12.82 4.71 8.36
C TRP A 234 -11.77 3.95 7.55
N THR A 235 -10.49 4.28 7.69
CA THR A 235 -9.42 3.62 6.90
C THR A 235 -9.22 2.17 7.30
N PHE A 236 -9.61 1.80 8.53
CA PHE A 236 -9.67 0.41 8.97
C PHE A 236 -10.63 -0.41 8.12
N GLN A 237 -11.85 0.09 7.86
CA GLN A 237 -12.82 -0.61 7.01
C GLN A 237 -12.30 -0.74 5.58
N GLU A 238 -11.74 0.33 5.02
CA GLU A 238 -11.21 0.37 3.66
C GLU A 238 -10.10 -0.67 3.46
N ALA A 239 -9.14 -0.74 4.38
CA ALA A 239 -8.06 -1.72 4.30
C ALA A 239 -8.49 -3.15 4.67
N PHE A 240 -9.36 -3.32 5.66
CA PHE A 240 -9.81 -4.64 6.07
C PHE A 240 -10.64 -5.32 4.97
N LEU A 241 -11.48 -4.56 4.27
CA LEU A 241 -12.40 -5.08 3.26
C LEU A 241 -11.70 -5.33 1.91
N SER A 242 -10.61 -4.63 1.63
CA SER A 242 -9.84 -4.77 0.40
C SER A 242 -9.15 -6.14 0.30
N PRO A 243 -9.37 -6.93 -0.77
CA PRO A 243 -8.68 -8.21 -0.98
C PRO A 243 -7.17 -8.04 -1.15
N ARG A 244 -6.76 -6.90 -1.73
CA ARG A 244 -5.36 -6.53 -1.96
C ARG A 244 -5.16 -5.05 -1.65
N LYS A 245 -4.08 -4.74 -0.95
CA LYS A 245 -3.70 -3.40 -0.50
C LYS A 245 -2.32 -3.07 -1.02
N LEU A 246 -2.19 -1.98 -1.77
CA LEU A 246 -0.92 -1.45 -2.26
C LEU A 246 -0.59 -0.16 -1.52
N ALA A 247 0.16 -0.26 -0.45
CA ALA A 247 0.52 0.87 0.39
C ALA A 247 1.79 1.56 -0.09
N PHE A 248 1.70 2.87 -0.27
CA PHE A 248 2.83 3.75 -0.56
C PHE A 248 3.31 4.39 0.74
N THR A 249 4.44 3.89 1.26
CA THR A 249 5.16 4.51 2.38
C THR A 249 6.19 5.51 1.85
N LYS A 250 6.88 6.24 2.74
CA LYS A 250 7.95 7.16 2.35
C LYS A 250 9.13 6.46 1.68
N ASN A 251 9.42 5.21 2.07
CA ASN A 251 10.64 4.49 1.69
C ASN A 251 10.42 3.47 0.57
N GLN A 252 9.26 2.81 0.57
CA GLN A 252 8.96 1.73 -0.35
C GLN A 252 7.46 1.52 -0.51
N THR A 253 7.08 0.76 -1.54
CA THR A 253 5.75 0.22 -1.71
C THR A 253 5.64 -1.16 -1.07
N TYR A 254 4.49 -1.42 -0.46
CA TYR A 254 4.14 -2.65 0.23
C TYR A 254 2.84 -3.20 -0.34
N LEU A 255 2.82 -4.47 -0.78
CA LEU A 255 1.59 -5.12 -1.21
C LEU A 255 1.20 -6.17 -0.17
N GLU A 256 -0.05 -6.15 0.28
CA GLU A 256 -0.60 -7.17 1.17
C GLU A 256 -1.92 -7.68 0.60
N CYS A 257 -2.06 -9.00 0.50
CA CYS A 257 -3.33 -9.67 0.28
C CYS A 257 -3.74 -10.42 1.55
N ARG A 258 -4.79 -11.24 1.48
CA ARG A 258 -5.28 -12.00 2.64
C ARG A 258 -4.33 -13.12 3.10
N GLU A 259 -3.52 -13.64 2.19
CA GLU A 259 -2.63 -14.78 2.47
C GLU A 259 -1.19 -14.36 2.78
N VAL A 260 -0.66 -13.38 2.04
CA VAL A 260 0.75 -13.00 2.10
C VAL A 260 0.94 -11.51 1.86
N SER A 261 2.12 -11.02 2.26
CA SER A 261 2.60 -9.68 1.95
C SER A 261 3.95 -9.70 1.23
N TRP A 262 4.21 -8.63 0.48
CA TRP A 262 5.40 -8.42 -0.33
C TRP A 262 5.99 -7.04 -0.07
N ASN A 263 7.30 -7.01 0.18
CA ASN A 263 8.07 -5.79 0.46
C ASN A 263 9.07 -5.57 -0.69
N GLU A 264 9.30 -4.33 -1.11
CA GLU A 264 10.33 -4.06 -2.12
C GLU A 264 11.74 -4.33 -1.58
N SER A 265 12.02 -4.01 -0.31
CA SER A 265 13.35 -4.08 0.30
C SER A 265 13.79 -5.48 0.73
N ILE A 266 12.86 -6.41 0.88
CA ILE A 266 13.13 -7.82 1.19
C ILE A 266 12.37 -8.66 0.17
N GLY A 267 13.10 -9.30 -0.73
CA GLY A 267 12.57 -10.22 -1.74
C GLY A 267 12.77 -11.68 -1.36
N GLY A 268 12.17 -12.57 -2.14
CA GLY A 268 12.26 -14.01 -1.86
C GLY A 268 11.20 -14.88 -2.52
N LEU A 269 9.95 -14.68 -2.10
CA LEU A 269 8.84 -15.55 -2.51
C LEU A 269 8.46 -15.41 -3.99
N GLU A 270 8.79 -14.26 -4.62
CA GLU A 270 8.46 -13.99 -6.03
C GLU A 270 9.31 -14.78 -7.04
N PHE A 271 10.34 -15.50 -6.57
CA PHE A 271 11.18 -16.41 -7.37
C PHE A 271 10.89 -17.89 -7.08
N ILE A 272 9.90 -18.18 -6.24
CA ILE A 272 9.47 -19.55 -5.99
C ILE A 272 8.53 -19.96 -7.13
N GLU A 273 9.07 -20.68 -8.10
CA GLU A 273 8.28 -21.29 -9.17
C GLU A 273 7.36 -22.41 -8.62
N ASN A 274 7.72 -23.01 -7.47
CA ASN A 274 6.93 -24.04 -6.81
C ASN A 274 6.96 -23.91 -5.26
N PRO A 275 5.84 -23.52 -4.60
CA PRO A 275 5.72 -23.39 -3.14
C PRO A 275 6.13 -24.65 -2.35
N GLU A 276 6.02 -25.84 -2.94
CA GLU A 276 6.39 -27.12 -2.31
C GLU A 276 7.91 -27.30 -2.16
N GLN A 277 8.72 -26.52 -2.88
CA GLN A 277 10.19 -26.53 -2.72
C GLN A 277 10.66 -25.74 -1.51
N VAL A 278 9.76 -25.00 -0.87
CA VAL A 278 10.06 -24.25 0.35
C VAL A 278 9.53 -25.03 1.54
N ASP A 279 10.45 -25.65 2.28
CA ASP A 279 10.14 -26.26 3.56
C ASP A 279 9.89 -25.16 4.61
N PHE A 280 8.66 -24.67 4.65
CA PHE A 280 8.17 -23.77 5.70
C PHE A 280 8.22 -24.43 7.08
N HIS A 281 8.23 -25.77 7.14
CA HIS A 281 8.11 -26.55 8.37
C HIS A 281 9.41 -26.63 9.16
N SER A 282 10.57 -26.58 8.49
CA SER A 282 11.89 -26.46 9.14
C SER A 282 12.24 -25.02 9.53
N SER A 283 11.84 -24.03 8.71
CA SER A 283 12.09 -22.61 8.98
C SER A 283 11.36 -22.08 10.22
N TRP A 284 10.16 -22.61 10.52
CA TRP A 284 9.35 -22.24 11.68
C TRP A 284 9.69 -22.97 12.99
N LYS A 285 10.37 -24.12 12.93
CA LYS A 285 10.79 -24.85 14.14
C LYS A 285 12.00 -24.23 14.83
N ALA A 286 12.87 -23.53 14.09
CA ALA A 286 14.03 -22.84 14.65
C ALA A 286 13.68 -21.60 15.51
N SER A 287 12.42 -21.17 15.51
CA SER A 287 11.96 -19.92 16.15
C SER A 287 11.04 -20.14 17.36
N ARG A 288 10.78 -21.39 17.77
CA ARG A 288 10.11 -21.67 19.04
C ARG A 288 11.16 -21.90 20.13
N PRO A 289 11.21 -21.09 21.21
CA PRO A 289 11.91 -21.51 22.40
C PRO A 289 11.25 -22.78 22.94
N GLU A 290 12.04 -23.80 23.24
CA GLU A 290 11.57 -25.00 23.92
C GLU A 290 10.98 -24.59 25.27
N ASN A 291 9.70 -24.91 25.47
CA ASN A 291 9.00 -24.67 26.72
C ASN A 291 9.71 -25.37 27.88
N THR A 292 10.13 -24.58 28.87
CA THR A 292 10.17 -24.97 30.29
C THR A 292 9.34 -23.98 31.07
#